data_AF-A0A7C3AQ74-F1
#
_entry.id   AF-A0A7C3AQ74-F1
#
_cell.length_a   1.000
_cell.length_b   1.000
_cell.length_c   1.000
_cell.angle_alpha   90.00
_cell.angle_beta   90.00
_cell.angle_gamma   90.00
#
_symmetry.space_group_name_H-M   'P 1'
#
loop_
_entity.id
_entity.type
_entity.pdbx_description
1 polymer ?
#
loop_
_entity_poly.entity_id
_entity_poly.type
_entity_poly.pdbx_seq_one_letter_code
_entity_poly.pdbx_strand_id
1 'polypeptide(L)' 'MAHHGSDTSTCQEFLAVVYPQLAVISVGADNPFGHPGDEVLERLNDRIGSESILRTDKHGTIELITDGKSLWVNIGKQQT' A
#
# COMPACT_ATOMS: atom_id res chain seq x y z
N MET A 1 -2.43 1.38 5.13
CA MET A 1 -1.48 2.42 5.56
C MET A 1 -2.18 3.43 6.46
N ALA A 2 -1.48 4.02 7.41
CA ALA A 2 -2.01 5.15 8.19
C ALA A 2 -2.29 6.35 7.26
N HIS A 3 -3.40 7.05 7.51
CA HIS A 3 -3.78 8.28 6.81
C HIS A 3 -3.61 8.22 5.27
N HIS A 4 -4.02 7.10 4.65
CA HIS A 4 -4.02 6.92 3.19
C HIS A 4 -2.65 7.13 2.49
N GLY A 5 -1.54 7.09 3.22
CA GLY A 5 -0.21 7.35 2.67
C GLY A 5 0.16 8.84 2.63
N SER A 6 -0.30 9.63 3.60
CA SER A 6 0.17 11.01 3.83
C SER A 6 1.68 11.07 4.08
N ASP A 7 2.33 12.17 3.68
CA ASP A 7 3.80 12.37 3.81
C ASP A 7 4.30 12.31 5.25
N THR A 8 3.44 12.73 6.18
CA THR A 8 3.70 12.67 7.64
C THR A 8 3.52 11.27 8.23
N SER A 9 3.02 10.31 7.45
CA SER A 9 2.88 8.92 7.84
C SER A 9 4.07 8.09 7.35
N THR A 10 4.21 6.87 7.88
CA THR A 10 5.08 5.85 7.27
C THR A 10 6.54 6.29 7.15
N CYS A 11 7.10 6.89 8.20
CA CYS A 11 8.49 7.35 8.20
C CYS A 11 9.49 6.20 8.02
N GLN A 12 10.71 6.54 7.62
CA GLN A 12 11.76 5.56 7.36
C GLN A 12 12.06 4.70 8.58
N GLU A 13 12.04 5.30 9.78
CA GLU A 13 12.28 4.63 11.05
C GLU A 13 11.20 3.59 11.34
N PHE A 14 9.93 3.92 11.06
CA PHE A 14 8.84 2.97 11.22
C PHE A 14 8.99 1.79 10.26
N LEU A 15 9.28 2.05 8.98
CA LEU A 15 9.53 1.00 7.99
C LEU A 15 10.73 0.13 8.37
N ALA A 16 11.78 0.73 8.95
CA ALA A 16 12.94 0.02 9.46
C ALA A 16 12.57 -1.02 10.53
N VAL A 17 11.71 -0.64 11.48
CA VAL A 17 11.28 -1.50 12.59
C VAL A 17 10.32 -2.59 12.13
N VAL A 18 9.30 -2.27 11.33
CA VAL A 18 8.25 -3.25 10.99
C VAL A 18 8.65 -4.17 9.83
N TYR A 19 9.65 -3.79 9.03
CA TYR A 19 10.17 -4.55 7.89
C TYR A 19 9.04 -5.23 7.08
N PRO A 20 8.16 -4.44 6.44
CA PRO A 20 6.96 -5.00 5.82
C PRO A 20 7.34 -5.84 4.59
N GLN A 21 6.50 -6.83 4.26
CA GLN A 21 6.60 -7.60 3.01
C GLN A 21 5.62 -7.11 1.94
N LEU A 22 4.59 -6.37 2.36
CA LEU A 22 3.50 -5.88 1.52
C LEU A 22 2.97 -4.57 2.11
N ALA A 23 2.69 -3.58 1.26
CA ALA A 23 2.01 -2.34 1.66
C ALA A 23 0.66 -2.22 0.94
N VAL A 24 -0.42 -2.08 1.72
CA VAL A 24 -1.76 -1.81 1.19
C VAL A 24 -2.18 -0.38 1.53
N ILE A 25 -2.33 0.44 0.50
CA ILE A 25 -2.77 1.83 0.58
C ILE A 25 -4.25 1.88 0.21
N SER A 26 -5.10 2.03 1.22
CA SER A 26 -6.51 2.33 1.01
C SER A 26 -6.64 3.80 0.62
N VAL A 27 -7.04 4.07 -0.61
CA VAL A 27 -7.19 5.42 -1.19
C VAL A 27 -8.20 5.38 -2.35
N GLY A 28 -8.93 6.48 -2.56
CA GLY A 28 -9.87 6.63 -3.67
C GLY A 28 -9.22 7.20 -4.93
N ALA A 29 -9.77 6.88 -6.11
CA ALA A 29 -9.25 7.37 -7.39
C ALA A 29 -9.26 8.89 -7.52
N ASP A 30 -10.28 9.54 -6.96
CA ASP A 30 -10.44 11.00 -6.98
C ASP A 30 -10.01 11.66 -5.66
N ASN A 31 -9.06 11.06 -4.93
CA ASN A 31 -8.64 11.57 -3.64
C ASN A 31 -8.09 13.02 -3.75
N PRO A 32 -8.82 14.05 -3.25
CA PRO A 32 -8.45 15.44 -3.48
C PRO A 32 -7.27 15.90 -2.62
N PHE A 33 -6.86 15.09 -1.63
CA PHE A 33 -5.77 15.39 -0.71
C PHE A 33 -4.37 15.10 -1.28
N GLY A 34 -4.28 14.55 -2.49
CA GLY A 34 -3.00 14.23 -3.13
C GLY A 34 -2.26 13.05 -2.49
N HIS A 35 -2.96 12.17 -1.77
CA HIS A 35 -2.39 10.94 -1.22
C HIS A 35 -2.62 9.74 -2.15
N PRO A 36 -1.76 8.71 -2.11
CA PRO A 36 -0.48 8.68 -1.40
C PRO A 36 0.53 9.66 -1.99
N GLY A 37 1.27 10.36 -1.13
CA GLY A 37 2.29 11.32 -1.59
C GLY A 37 3.49 10.61 -2.22
N ASP A 38 4.17 11.29 -3.15
CA ASP A 38 5.24 10.70 -3.96
C ASP A 38 6.42 10.22 -3.10
N GLU A 39 6.79 10.98 -2.06
CA GLU A 39 7.87 10.61 -1.15
C GLU A 39 7.56 9.33 -0.35
N VAL A 40 6.27 9.11 -0.02
CA VAL A 40 5.83 7.87 0.65
C VAL A 40 5.93 6.69 -0.31
N LEU A 41 5.53 6.88 -1.58
CA LEU A 41 5.63 5.84 -2.60
C LEU A 41 7.09 5.48 -2.90
N GLU A 42 7.99 6.47 -2.98
CA GLU A 42 9.42 6.26 -3.18
C GLU A 42 10.04 5.47 -2.01
N ARG A 43 9.79 5.90 -0.76
CA ARG A 43 10.26 5.18 0.44
C ARG A 43 9.77 3.72 0.49
N LEU A 44 8.51 3.48 0.11
CA LEU A 44 7.98 2.12 0.04
C LEU A 44 8.64 1.33 -1.08
N ASN A 45 8.79 1.92 -2.26
CA ASN A 45 9.42 1.27 -3.41
C ASN A 45 10.87 0.85 -3.08
N ASP A 46 11.64 1.74 -2.46
CA ASP A 46 13.01 1.45 -2.04
C ASP A 46 13.08 0.35 -0.98
N ARG A 47 12.04 0.21 -0.16
CA ARG A 47 12.00 -0.79 0.92
C ARG A 47 11.50 -2.17 0.49
N ILE A 48 10.45 -2.24 -0.32
CA ILE A 48 9.75 -3.50 -0.63
C ILE A 48 9.52 -3.75 -2.13
N GLY A 49 9.92 -2.82 -2.99
CA GLY A 49 9.68 -2.85 -4.43
C GLY A 49 8.25 -2.50 -4.82
N SER A 50 8.07 -1.94 -6.02
CA SER A 50 6.77 -1.48 -6.54
C SER A 50 5.71 -2.57 -6.64
N GLU A 51 6.10 -3.81 -6.95
CA GLU A 51 5.21 -4.97 -7.05
C GLU A 51 4.56 -5.34 -5.70
N SER A 52 5.18 -4.92 -4.59
CA SER A 52 4.69 -5.15 -3.23
C SER A 52 3.85 -3.97 -2.70
N ILE A 53 3.47 -3.02 -3.55
CA ILE A 53 2.65 -1.87 -3.19
C ILE A 53 1.29 -1.96 -3.88
N LEU A 54 0.25 -2.21 -3.10
CA LEU A 54 -1.11 -2.31 -3.59
C LEU A 54 -1.92 -1.08 -3.17
N ARG A 55 -2.69 -0.53 -4.11
CA ARG A 55 -3.55 0.63 -3.89
C ARG A 55 -4.98 0.36 -4.35
N THR A 56 -5.98 0.66 -3.52
CA THR A 56 -7.39 0.37 -3.85
C THR A 56 -7.92 1.19 -5.02
N ASP A 57 -7.36 2.38 -5.28
CA ASP A 57 -7.72 3.19 -6.45
C ASP A 57 -7.29 2.55 -7.78
N LYS A 58 -6.14 1.87 -7.80
CA LYS A 58 -5.61 1.18 -8.98
C LYS A 58 -6.09 -0.27 -9.09
N HIS A 59 -6.28 -0.93 -7.95
CA HIS A 59 -6.46 -2.39 -7.86
C HIS A 59 -7.88 -2.79 -7.42
N GLY A 60 -8.76 -1.83 -7.14
CA GLY A 60 -10.10 -2.12 -6.63
C GLY A 60 -10.05 -2.80 -5.25
N THR A 61 -10.91 -3.81 -5.06
CA THR A 61 -10.91 -4.62 -3.85
C THR A 61 -9.65 -5.46 -3.76
N ILE A 62 -8.92 -5.34 -2.64
CA ILE A 62 -7.76 -6.17 -2.33
C ILE A 62 -8.14 -7.09 -1.17
N GLU A 63 -8.06 -8.39 -1.38
CA GLU A 63 -8.32 -9.41 -0.37
C GLU A 63 -7.02 -10.12 0.01
N LEU A 64 -6.73 -10.16 1.31
CA LEU A 64 -5.58 -10.84 1.89
C LEU A 64 -6.08 -12.09 2.61
N ILE A 65 -5.63 -13.25 2.15
CA ILE A 65 -5.99 -14.56 2.70
C ILE A 65 -4.74 -15.15 3.34
N THR A 66 -4.85 -15.68 4.56
CA THR A 66 -3.70 -16.31 5.21
C THR A 66 -4.13 -17.52 6.03
N ASP A 67 -3.27 -18.52 6.10
CA ASP A 67 -3.37 -19.66 7.02
C ASP A 67 -2.46 -19.49 8.26
N GLY A 68 -1.87 -18.31 8.43
CA GLY A 68 -0.88 -18.01 9.48
C GLY A 68 0.57 -18.38 9.12
N LYS A 69 0.81 -19.01 7.96
CA LYS A 69 2.16 -19.31 7.44
C LYS A 69 2.40 -18.69 6.07
N SER A 70 1.38 -18.68 5.23
CA SER A 70 1.38 -18.16 3.88
C SER A 70 0.38 -17.01 3.76
N LEU A 71 0.65 -16.08 2.85
CA LEU A 71 -0.21 -14.98 2.49
C LEU A 71 -0.53 -15.08 0.99
N TRP A 72 -1.80 -15.10 0.64
CA TRP A 72 -2.30 -15.02 -0.72
C TRP A 72 -3.02 -13.70 -0.92
N VAL A 73 -2.82 -13.09 -2.08
CA VAL A 73 -3.40 -11.80 -2.43
C VAL A 73 -4.31 -11.98 -3.64
N ASN A 74 -5.58 -11.66 -3.46
CA ASN A 74 -6.55 -11.56 -4.54
C ASN A 74 -6.80 -10.10 -4.86
N ILE A 75 -6.70 -9.74 -6.14
CA ILE A 75 -6.93 -8.38 -6.62
C ILE A 75 -8.16 -8.37 -7.52
N GLY A 76 -9.19 -7.63 -7.10
CA GLY A 76 -10.42 -7.47 -7.86
C GLY A 76 -10.19 -6.60 -9.09
N LYS A 77 -10.22 -7.19 -10.29
CA LYS A 77 -10.20 -6.41 -11.54
C LYS A 77 -11.42 -5.48 -11.55
N GLN A 78 -11.21 -4.20 -11.84
CA GLN A 78 -12.32 -3.27 -12.07
C GLN A 78 -13.21 -3.82 -13.19
N GLN A 79 -14.51 -3.95 -12.92
CA GLN A 79 -15.50 -4.11 -13.99
C GLN A 79 -15.46 -2.81 -14.81
N THR A 80 -15.06 -2.94 -16.07
CA THR A 80 -15.20 -1.92 -17.11
C THR A 80 -16.65 -1.51 -17.30
#